data_AF-A0A1Q6Y479-F1
#
_entry.id   AF-A0A1Q6Y479-F1
#
_cell.length_a   1.000
_cell.length_b   1.000
_cell.length_c   1.000
_cell.angle_alpha   90.00
_cell.angle_beta   90.00
_cell.angle_gamma   90.00
#
_symmetry.space_group_name_H-M   'P 1'
#
loop_
_entity.id
_entity.type
_entity.pdbx_description
1 polymer ?
#
loop_
_entity_poly.entity_id
_entity_poly.type
_entity_poly.pdbx_seq_one_letter_code
_entity_poly.pdbx_strand_id
1 'polypeptide(L)'
;MQPFSKKSTEAVRVLLDEYEQLLSDKAPSTRVISLRILRHLIEWVTQHSGNAGPFQPEMLTQAVVEEYLAYLEQEDFSLHQRTRVKSTLSNFVRFLIEEKRLLQRKPPSLSGLA
;
A
#
# COMPACT_ATOMS: atom_id res chain seq x y z
N MET A 1 8.38 16.08 19.82
CA MET A 1 7.92 15.55 18.51
C MET A 1 9.08 15.66 17.53
N GLN A 2 9.65 14.55 17.09
CA GLN A 2 10.68 14.56 16.05
C GLN A 2 10.05 15.03 14.73
N PRO A 3 10.70 15.90 13.94
CA PRO A 3 10.17 16.30 12.64
C PRO A 3 10.24 15.08 11.71
N PHE A 4 9.08 14.66 11.18
CA PHE A 4 9.03 13.74 10.05
C PHE A 4 9.97 14.26 8.96
N SER A 5 10.95 13.46 8.56
CA SER A 5 11.96 13.89 7.59
C SER A 5 11.27 14.19 6.27
N LYS A 6 11.30 15.46 5.83
CA LYS A 6 10.70 15.93 4.55
C LYS A 6 11.07 15.04 3.36
N LYS A 7 12.25 14.40 3.40
CA LYS A 7 12.73 13.46 2.37
C LYS A 7 11.88 12.20 2.24
N SER A 8 11.33 11.69 3.35
CA SER A 8 10.45 10.52 3.31
C SER A 8 9.11 10.84 2.67
N THR A 9 8.52 11.98 3.03
CA THR A 9 7.23 12.40 2.47
C THR A 9 7.33 12.57 0.95
N GLU A 10 8.46 13.11 0.47
CA GLU A 10 8.70 13.23 -0.98
C GLU A 10 8.91 11.88 -1.65
N ALA A 11 9.65 10.95 -1.05
CA ALA A 11 9.85 9.61 -1.61
C ALA A 11 8.53 8.84 -1.75
N VAL A 12 7.66 8.93 -0.75
CA VAL A 12 6.30 8.35 -0.81
C VAL A 12 5.48 8.99 -1.90
N ARG A 13 5.55 10.33 -2.03
CA ARG A 13 4.82 11.06 -3.06
C ARG A 13 5.26 10.62 -4.47
N VAL A 14 6.57 10.62 -4.74
CA VAL A 14 7.12 10.17 -6.02
C VAL A 14 6.66 8.75 -6.35
N LEU A 15 6.71 7.84 -5.38
CA LEU A 15 6.29 6.45 -5.57
C LEU A 15 4.79 6.34 -5.91
N LEU A 16 3.93 7.13 -5.27
CA LEU A 16 2.50 7.16 -5.56
C LEU A 16 2.19 7.82 -6.92
N ASP A 17 2.93 8.88 -7.29
CA ASP A 17 2.80 9.54 -8.59
C ASP A 17 3.21 8.57 -9.72
N GLU A 18 4.29 7.81 -9.56
CA GLU A 18 4.71 6.78 -10.52
C GLU A 18 3.69 5.64 -10.63
N TYR A 19 3.13 5.20 -9.49
CA TYR A 19 2.05 4.21 -9.52
C TYR A 19 0.77 4.76 -10.18
N GLU A 20 0.47 6.05 -10.02
CA GLU A 20 -0.63 6.70 -10.75
C GLU A 20 -0.41 6.67 -12.26
N GLN A 21 0.82 6.91 -12.72
CA GLN A 21 1.17 6.79 -14.15
C GLN A 21 0.97 5.37 -14.69
N LEU A 22 1.30 4.33 -13.90
CA LEU A 22 1.02 2.94 -14.28
C LEU A 22 -0.48 2.68 -14.45
N LEU A 23 -1.33 3.38 -13.69
CA LEU A 23 -2.78 3.27 -13.77
C LEU A 23 -3.39 4.21 -14.84
N SER A 24 -2.60 4.89 -15.66
CA SER A 24 -3.07 5.91 -16.62
C SER A 24 -4.19 5.40 -17.54
N ASP A 25 -4.10 4.14 -17.99
CA ASP A 25 -5.11 3.46 -18.83
C ASP A 25 -6.38 3.01 -18.08
N LYS A 26 -6.42 3.15 -16.75
CA LYS A 26 -7.59 2.82 -15.93
C LYS A 26 -8.54 4.01 -15.84
N ALA A 27 -9.81 3.71 -15.54
CA ALA A 27 -10.82 4.73 -15.30
C ALA A 27 -10.36 5.71 -14.20
N PRO A 28 -10.64 7.02 -14.31
CA PRO A 28 -10.20 8.01 -13.32
C PRO A 28 -10.64 7.68 -11.89
N SER A 29 -11.86 7.15 -11.73
CA SER A 29 -12.38 6.71 -10.43
C SER A 29 -11.56 5.58 -9.81
N THR A 30 -11.09 4.63 -10.62
CA THR A 30 -10.21 3.54 -10.18
C THR A 30 -8.88 4.10 -9.68
N ARG A 31 -8.26 5.03 -10.43
CA ARG A 31 -6.99 5.67 -10.01
C ARG A 31 -7.13 6.35 -8.66
N VAL A 32 -8.15 7.20 -8.52
CA VAL A 32 -8.43 7.94 -7.27
C VAL A 32 -8.63 7.00 -6.08
N ILE A 33 -9.43 5.94 -6.27
CA ILE A 33 -9.72 4.97 -5.20
C ILE A 33 -8.46 4.19 -4.83
N SER A 34 -7.68 3.73 -5.81
CA SER A 34 -6.43 3.01 -5.55
C SER A 34 -5.44 3.88 -4.76
N LEU A 35 -5.24 5.14 -5.15
CA LEU A 35 -4.36 6.06 -4.42
C LEU A 35 -4.86 6.37 -3.01
N ARG A 36 -6.19 6.47 -2.80
CA ARG A 36 -6.77 6.65 -1.46
C ARG A 36 -6.48 5.43 -0.57
N ILE A 37 -6.65 4.22 -1.11
CA ILE A 37 -6.33 2.98 -0.39
C ILE A 37 -4.85 2.93 -0.01
N LEU A 38 -3.95 3.28 -0.94
CA LEU A 38 -2.51 3.24 -0.69
C LEU A 38 -2.06 4.28 0.33
N ARG A 39 -2.62 5.50 0.29
CA ARG A 39 -2.34 6.52 1.32
C ARG A 39 -2.76 6.05 2.71
N HIS A 40 -3.94 5.46 2.83
CA HIS A 40 -4.43 4.91 4.10
C HIS A 40 -3.55 3.75 4.61
N LEU A 41 -3.14 2.84 3.72
CA LEU A 41 -2.18 1.79 4.06
C LEU A 41 -0.87 2.38 4.58
N ILE A 42 -0.26 3.31 3.84
CA ILE A 42 1.04 3.90 4.19
C ILE A 42 0.95 4.57 5.55
N GLU A 43 -0.10 5.37 5.78
CA GLU A 43 -0.35 6.00 7.07
C GLU A 43 -0.45 4.95 8.18
N TRP A 44 -1.29 3.94 8.00
CA TRP A 44 -1.49 2.87 8.98
C TRP A 44 -0.18 2.13 9.28
N VAL A 45 0.58 1.73 8.26
CA VAL A 45 1.85 0.99 8.40
C VAL A 45 2.90 1.81 9.15
N THR A 46 3.01 3.12 8.87
CA THR A 46 3.96 4.00 9.59
C THR A 46 3.63 4.20 11.07
N GLN A 47 2.36 4.00 11.45
CA GLN A 47 1.91 4.13 12.83
C GLN A 47 1.97 2.80 13.60
N HIS A 48 1.82 1.67 12.92
CA HIS A 48 1.63 0.35 13.56
C HIS A 48 2.79 -0.62 13.37
N SER A 49 3.70 -0.39 12.41
CA SER A 49 4.88 -1.25 12.30
C SER A 49 5.81 -0.99 13.49
N GLY A 50 6.39 -2.06 14.06
CA GLY A 50 7.33 -1.97 15.19
C GLY A 50 8.58 -1.10 14.95
N ASN A 51 8.78 -0.60 13.73
CA ASN A 51 9.72 0.47 13.41
C ASN A 51 8.95 1.78 13.22
N ALA A 52 8.90 2.61 14.27
CA ALA A 52 8.43 3.98 14.16
C ALA A 52 9.33 4.74 13.16
N GLY A 53 8.77 5.11 12.01
CA GLY A 53 9.60 5.66 10.95
C GLY A 53 8.87 5.97 9.65
N PRO A 54 9.60 6.53 8.68
CA PRO A 54 9.11 6.75 7.34
C PRO A 54 8.71 5.45 6.65
N PHE A 55 7.72 5.50 5.76
CA PHE A 55 7.35 4.33 4.97
C PHE A 55 8.55 3.84 4.14
N GLN A 56 8.82 2.54 4.24
CA GLN A 56 9.76 1.79 3.43
C GLN A 56 8.98 0.62 2.82
N PRO A 57 9.14 0.32 1.52
CA PRO A 57 8.46 -0.79 0.85
C PRO A 57 8.58 -2.13 1.61
N GLU A 58 9.72 -2.39 2.25
CA GLU A 58 10.04 -3.59 3.03
C GLU A 58 9.15 -3.76 4.27
N MET A 59 8.48 -2.71 4.73
CA MET A 59 7.49 -2.77 5.80
C MET A 59 6.24 -3.57 5.39
N LEU A 60 6.00 -3.74 4.08
CA LEU A 60 4.90 -4.55 3.54
C LEU A 60 5.22 -6.06 3.63
N THR A 61 5.52 -6.51 4.84
CA THR A 61 5.68 -7.92 5.18
C THR A 61 4.34 -8.64 5.21
N GLN A 62 4.35 -9.97 5.23
CA GLN A 62 3.14 -10.77 5.36
C GLN A 62 2.35 -10.40 6.62
N ALA A 63 3.02 -10.32 7.78
CA ALA A 63 2.37 -10.02 9.06
C ALA A 63 1.68 -8.65 9.03
N VAL A 64 2.40 -7.61 8.58
CA VAL A 64 1.86 -6.24 8.51
C VAL A 64 0.65 -6.16 7.57
N VAL A 65 0.69 -6.85 6.43
CA VAL A 65 -0.45 -6.86 5.49
C VAL A 65 -1.64 -7.62 6.07
N GLU A 66 -1.43 -8.74 6.77
CA GLU A 66 -2.50 -9.48 7.43
C GLU A 66 -3.14 -8.68 8.57
N GLU A 67 -2.32 -8.02 9.40
CA GLU A 67 -2.80 -7.14 10.47
C GLU A 67 -3.60 -5.96 9.91
N TYR A 68 -3.15 -5.33 8.83
CA TYR A 68 -3.90 -4.25 8.18
C TYR A 68 -5.27 -4.74 7.66
N LEU A 69 -5.31 -5.92 7.05
CA LEU A 69 -6.56 -6.49 6.54
C LEU A 69 -7.54 -6.87 7.66
N ALA A 70 -7.02 -7.34 8.79
CA ALA A 70 -7.81 -7.60 9.99
C ALA A 70 -8.31 -6.29 10.63
N TYR A 71 -7.48 -5.25 10.66
CA TYR A 71 -7.88 -3.92 11.10
C TYR A 71 -9.06 -3.38 10.28
N LEU A 72 -9.03 -3.50 8.96
CA LEU A 72 -10.16 -3.07 8.12
C LEU A 72 -11.45 -3.84 8.41
N GLU A 73 -11.36 -5.11 8.79
CA GLU A 73 -12.53 -5.89 9.22
C GLU A 73 -13.09 -5.41 10.56
N GLN A 74 -12.23 -5.00 11.49
CA GLN A 74 -12.65 -4.40 12.76
C GLN A 74 -13.27 -3.00 12.58
N GLU A 75 -12.87 -2.27 11.54
CA GLU A 75 -13.45 -0.97 11.15
C GLU A 75 -14.73 -1.11 10.27
N ASP A 76 -15.38 -2.28 10.31
CA ASP A 76 -16.63 -2.57 9.60
C ASP A 76 -16.55 -2.42 8.06
N PHE A 77 -15.36 -2.58 7.45
CA PHE A 77 -15.27 -2.61 5.99
C PHE A 77 -15.97 -3.86 5.43
N SER A 78 -16.92 -3.62 4.53
CA SER A 78 -17.64 -4.68 3.80
C SER A 78 -16.68 -5.57 3.02
N LEU A 79 -17.11 -6.81 2.74
CA LEU A 79 -16.35 -7.76 1.93
C LEU A 79 -15.91 -7.15 0.59
N HIS A 80 -16.79 -6.40 -0.08
CA HIS A 80 -16.46 -5.73 -1.35
C HIS A 80 -15.34 -4.70 -1.19
N GLN A 81 -15.38 -3.87 -0.14
CA GLN A 81 -14.33 -2.90 0.14
C GLN A 81 -13.00 -3.60 0.44
N ARG A 82 -13.02 -4.66 1.28
CA ARG A 82 -11.80 -5.44 1.60
C ARG A 82 -11.23 -6.15 0.37
N THR A 83 -12.05 -6.70 -0.52
CA THR A 83 -11.59 -7.29 -1.79
C THR A 83 -10.94 -6.24 -2.69
N ARG A 84 -11.52 -5.03 -2.78
CA ARG A 84 -10.92 -3.93 -3.54
C ARG A 84 -9.59 -3.47 -2.96
N VAL A 85 -9.47 -3.42 -1.63
CA VAL A 85 -8.20 -3.16 -0.94
C VAL A 85 -7.18 -4.24 -1.30
N LYS A 86 -7.49 -5.52 -1.13
CA LYS A 86 -6.58 -6.63 -1.46
C LYS A 86 -6.10 -6.58 -2.91
N SER A 87 -7.00 -6.31 -3.86
CA SER A 87 -6.64 -6.17 -5.28
C SER A 87 -5.69 -4.98 -5.52
N THR A 88 -5.96 -3.83 -4.88
CA THR A 88 -5.09 -2.66 -4.96
C THR A 88 -3.71 -2.94 -4.38
N LEU A 89 -3.64 -3.58 -3.19
CA LEU A 89 -2.38 -3.96 -2.55
C LEU A 89 -1.60 -4.97 -3.40
N SER A 90 -2.28 -5.96 -3.97
CA SER A 90 -1.70 -6.94 -4.88
C SER A 90 -1.01 -6.27 -6.06
N ASN A 91 -1.70 -5.32 -6.71
CA ASN A 91 -1.16 -4.58 -7.86
C ASN A 91 0.00 -3.67 -7.47
N PHE A 92 -0.10 -2.99 -6.32
CA PHE A 92 0.97 -2.12 -5.84
C PHE A 92 2.22 -2.90 -5.45
N VAL A 93 2.09 -4.03 -4.73
CA VAL A 93 3.23 -4.87 -4.39
C VAL A 93 3.89 -5.45 -5.65
N ARG A 94 3.10 -5.84 -6.65
CA ARG A 94 3.64 -6.26 -7.94
C ARG A 94 4.47 -5.15 -8.59
N PHE A 95 3.95 -3.91 -8.63
CA PHE A 95 4.69 -2.74 -9.11
C PHE A 95 6.02 -2.54 -8.34
N LEU A 96 6.00 -2.70 -7.01
CA LEU A 96 7.22 -2.58 -6.20
C LEU A 96 8.26 -3.65 -6.53
N ILE A 97 7.84 -4.85 -6.93
CA ILE A 97 8.73 -5.95 -7.32
C ILE A 97 9.25 -5.76 -8.75
N GLU A 98 8.33 -5.64 -9.70
CA GLU A 98 8.62 -5.72 -11.14
C GLU A 98 9.25 -4.41 -11.66
N GLU A 99 8.61 -3.27 -11.35
CA GLU A 99 9.00 -1.97 -11.91
C GLU A 99 10.05 -1.29 -11.05
N LYS A 100 9.92 -1.38 -9.72
CA LYS A 100 10.80 -0.64 -8.80
C LYS A 100 11.94 -1.48 -8.23
N ARG A 101 11.84 -2.82 -8.27
CA ARG A 101 12.79 -3.75 -7.64
C ARG A 101 13.07 -3.43 -6.17
N LEU A 102 12.09 -2.83 -5.50
CA LEU A 102 12.13 -2.45 -4.07
C LEU A 102 11.65 -3.59 -3.17
N LEU A 103 11.00 -4.61 -3.75
CA LEU A 103 10.61 -5.83 -3.06
C LEU A 103 11.06 -7.05 -3.85
N GLN A 104 11.44 -8.11 -3.15
CA GLN A 104 11.87 -9.37 -3.78
C GLN A 104 10.71 -10.35 -4.01
N ARG A 105 9.67 -10.29 -3.18
CA ARG A 105 8.54 -11.22 -3.24
C ARG A 105 7.26 -10.60 -2.72
N LYS A 106 6.14 -11.11 -3.23
CA LYS A 106 4.81 -10.72 -2.82
C LYS A 106 4.39 -11.49 -1.55
N PRO A 107 3.75 -10.82 -0.57
CA PRO A 107 3.16 -11.50 0.59
C PRO A 107 2.13 -12.57 0.17
N PRO A 108 2.17 -13.77 0.77
CA PRO A 108 1.21 -14.84 0.46
C PRO A 108 -0.26 -14.45 0.64
N SER A 109 -0.56 -13.59 1.63
CA SER A 109 -1.90 -13.07 1.90
C SER A 109 -2.50 -12.23 0.77
N LEU A 110 -1.67 -11.79 -0.19
CA LEU A 110 -2.09 -11.07 -1.39
C LEU A 110 -2.14 -11.96 -2.65
N SER A 111 -1.77 -13.24 -2.54
CA SER A 111 -1.83 -14.21 -3.64
C SER A 111 -3.28 -14.60 -3.96
N GLY A 112 -3.59 -14.87 -5.24
CA GLY A 112 -4.91 -15.35 -5.67
C GLY A 112 -5.89 -14.29 -6.21
N LEU A 113 -5.47 -13.03 -6.33
CA LEU A 113 -6.22 -11.99 -7.06
C LEU A 113 -5.38 -11.51 -8.24
N ALA A 114 -5.74 -11.97 -9.43
CA ALA A 114 -5.20 -11.57 -10.73
C ALA A 114 -6.31 -10.87 -11.53
#